data_AF-A0A1C3NK19-F1
#
_entry.id   AF-A0A1C3NK19-F1
#
_cell.length_a   1.000
_cell.length_b   1.000
_cell.length_c   1.000
_cell.angle_alpha   90.00
_cell.angle_beta   90.00
_cell.angle_gamma   90.00
#
_symmetry.space_group_name_H-M   'P 1'
#
loop_
_entity.id
_entity.type
_entity.pdbx_description
1 polymer ?
#
loop_
_entity_poly.entity_id
_entity_poly.type
_entity_poly.pdbx_seq_one_letter_code
_entity_poly.pdbx_strand_id
1 'polypeptide(L)'
;MKNKIDIASTAGLSKSHVPFDDAESKSVQIPSTQLKPEYKTQTQFDNLPARPAGPKNSTTPHAYIHTSLPNSVPEGASTSAMTHQQVPQFKGTDEIYSLGNLPSPGPERWKYLASPENWHPERRKLHEKLLAQARSSALTLAESLESDGCQPTLFALRGNTATGKTRIATKKIPVLAAALEKTGGKGCLNPDVFKSSLAKSETGVKILSSAQVHSESCFLADQFEGELRSQKTGSGAIASIVIDKRLARAYEVDNYIDLAKGTGRKVELCDIDAPLENSLMGVLQRKPEGEDPRPPYPVVSSGFVAVRTNRMDVIDRFISDPSLGNYRLFGTAEDGKKVMVASVMSGELSIEDAELYEKVTSSQPSVTGELEDKIIDKELIDRLTNQMDDPERAANARAALEKHNGKSWSAALAAHSELI
;
A
#
# COMPACT_ATOMS: atom_id res chain seq x y z
N MET A 1 -70.23 1.29 6.84
CA MET A 1 -69.92 1.27 8.29
C MET A 1 -69.02 2.48 8.55
N LYS A 2 -69.50 3.65 8.99
CA LYS A 2 -69.75 4.07 10.40
C LYS A 2 -68.59 3.62 11.32
N ASN A 3 -67.78 4.45 12.00
CA ASN A 3 -67.95 5.83 12.48
C ASN A 3 -66.62 6.62 12.58
N LYS A 4 -66.79 7.95 12.64
CA LYS A 4 -65.88 9.01 13.11
C LYS A 4 -65.77 9.04 14.66
N ILE A 5 -64.89 9.95 15.14
CA ILE A 5 -64.89 10.76 16.39
C ILE A 5 -63.67 10.42 17.27
N ASP A 6 -62.97 11.32 17.96
CA ASP A 6 -62.56 12.74 17.84
C ASP A 6 -61.95 13.11 19.22
N ILE A 7 -60.89 13.92 19.20
CA ILE A 7 -60.57 15.06 20.11
C ILE A 7 -60.18 14.83 21.60
N ALA A 8 -59.02 15.44 21.96
CA ALA A 8 -58.73 16.35 23.12
C ALA A 8 -57.35 16.03 23.74
N SER A 9 -56.26 16.76 23.50
CA SER A 9 -55.83 18.06 24.07
C SER A 9 -55.92 18.19 25.61
N THR A 10 -54.78 18.28 26.32
CA THR A 10 -54.39 19.45 27.15
C THR A 10 -53.01 19.32 27.85
N ALA A 11 -52.23 20.40 27.75
CA ALA A 11 -51.37 21.06 28.74
C ALA A 11 -50.20 20.32 29.45
N GLY A 12 -48.97 20.68 29.05
CA GLY A 12 -48.18 21.74 29.72
C GLY A 12 -47.41 21.42 31.01
N LEU A 13 -46.06 21.51 30.93
CA LEU A 13 -45.10 22.13 31.87
C LEU A 13 -43.69 21.58 31.54
N SER A 14 -42.85 22.32 30.83
CA SER A 14 -41.84 23.26 31.37
C SER A 14 -40.72 22.57 32.17
N LYS A 15 -39.54 22.46 31.56
CA LYS A 15 -38.30 23.11 32.06
C LYS A 15 -37.23 23.16 30.97
N SER A 16 -36.81 24.39 30.72
CA SER A 16 -35.67 24.87 29.96
C SER A 16 -34.33 24.55 30.63
N HIS A 17 -33.28 24.30 29.84
CA HIS A 17 -32.16 25.24 29.76
C HIS A 17 -31.28 24.96 28.53
N VAL A 18 -31.02 26.03 27.78
CA VAL A 18 -30.17 26.14 26.58
C VAL A 18 -28.76 26.63 27.01
N PRO A 19 -27.80 26.87 26.08
CA PRO A 19 -26.40 26.48 26.16
C PRO A 19 -25.51 27.61 26.74
N PHE A 20 -24.19 27.40 26.80
CA PHE A 20 -23.25 28.49 27.09
C PHE A 20 -22.34 28.72 25.89
N ASP A 21 -22.47 29.92 25.32
CA ASP A 21 -21.61 30.53 24.29
C ASP A 21 -20.39 31.24 24.91
N ASP A 22 -19.35 31.33 24.08
CA ASP A 22 -18.35 32.40 23.89
C ASP A 22 -18.10 33.47 24.96
N ALA A 23 -16.80 33.71 25.22
CA ALA A 23 -16.31 35.04 25.58
C ALA A 23 -14.88 35.27 25.06
N GLU A 24 -14.76 36.12 24.05
CA GLU A 24 -13.53 36.82 23.68
C GLU A 24 -13.28 38.06 24.57
N SER A 25 -11.99 38.27 24.86
CA SER A 25 -11.27 39.57 24.93
C SER A 25 -11.55 40.56 26.07
N LYS A 26 -10.53 40.76 26.93
CA LYS A 26 -9.94 42.09 27.22
C LYS A 26 -8.56 42.01 27.88
N SER A 27 -7.70 42.89 27.39
CA SER A 27 -6.31 43.16 27.75
C SER A 27 -6.14 43.90 29.08
N VAL A 28 -5.17 43.48 29.89
CA VAL A 28 -4.46 44.33 30.89
C VAL A 28 -2.99 43.89 30.98
N GLN A 29 -2.10 44.88 31.05
CA GLN A 29 -0.65 44.82 31.03
C GLN A 29 -0.01 44.57 32.44
N ILE A 30 1.07 43.75 32.46
CA ILE A 30 2.33 43.83 33.28
C ILE A 30 2.23 43.38 34.78
N PRO A 31 3.29 42.83 35.46
CA PRO A 31 4.69 42.53 35.05
C PRO A 31 5.19 41.08 35.23
N SER A 32 6.27 40.83 34.48
CA SER A 32 7.38 39.87 34.66
C SER A 32 7.63 39.34 36.09
N THR A 33 7.70 38.01 36.23
CA THR A 33 8.74 37.36 37.06
C THR A 33 8.99 35.93 36.56
N GLN A 34 10.26 35.64 36.32
CA GLN A 34 10.81 34.34 35.94
C GLN A 34 10.46 33.26 36.96
N LEU A 35 10.18 32.04 36.50
CA LEU A 35 10.60 30.77 37.12
C LEU A 35 10.47 29.64 36.06
N LYS A 36 11.61 29.17 35.54
CA LYS A 36 11.72 27.99 34.67
C LYS A 36 11.57 26.72 35.53
N PRO A 37 10.80 25.70 35.13
CA PRO A 37 11.01 24.35 35.62
C PRO A 37 12.12 23.68 34.79
N GLU A 38 13.24 23.35 35.46
CA GLU A 38 14.25 22.42 34.93
C GLU A 38 13.64 21.03 34.76
N TYR A 39 13.41 20.61 33.52
CA TYR A 39 13.23 19.20 33.20
C TYR A 39 14.61 18.60 32.90
N LYS A 40 15.07 17.73 33.80
CA LYS A 40 16.25 16.88 33.57
C LYS A 40 15.93 15.87 32.47
N THR A 41 16.40 16.12 31.26
CA THR A 41 16.51 15.12 30.19
C THR A 41 17.74 14.27 30.45
N GLN A 42 17.53 12.99 30.78
CA GLN A 42 18.58 12.00 30.87
C GLN A 42 18.71 11.33 29.49
N THR A 43 19.69 11.74 28.71
CA THR A 43 20.09 11.10 27.45
C THR A 43 20.63 9.71 27.72
N GLN A 44 19.88 8.66 27.38
CA GLN A 44 20.38 7.29 27.24
C GLN A 44 20.54 7.00 25.74
N PHE A 45 21.71 7.30 25.18
CA PHE A 45 22.07 6.97 23.80
C PHE A 45 23.18 5.91 23.69
N ASP A 46 23.54 5.24 24.79
CA ASP A 46 24.78 4.44 24.83
C ASP A 46 24.61 2.95 24.46
N ASN A 47 23.45 2.47 24.01
CA ASN A 47 23.24 1.03 23.75
C ASN A 47 22.68 0.67 22.36
N LEU A 48 22.75 1.56 21.36
CA LEU A 48 22.39 1.20 19.98
C LEU A 48 23.56 0.48 19.27
N PRO A 49 23.31 -0.61 18.51
CA PRO A 49 24.35 -1.30 17.76
C PRO A 49 25.00 -0.37 16.73
N ALA A 50 26.31 -0.53 16.54
CA ALA A 50 27.11 0.31 15.67
C ALA A 50 26.66 0.25 14.20
N ARG A 51 26.47 1.43 13.62
CA ARG A 51 26.12 1.74 12.23
C ARG A 51 27.07 1.05 11.22
N PRO A 52 26.57 0.25 10.27
CA PRO A 52 27.35 -0.14 9.10
C PRO A 52 27.59 1.08 8.19
N ALA A 53 28.80 1.23 7.66
CA ALA A 53 29.12 2.30 6.72
C ALA A 53 28.32 2.14 5.42
N GLY A 54 27.49 3.13 5.08
CA GLY A 54 26.71 3.14 3.84
C GLY A 54 27.59 3.28 2.58
N PRO A 55 27.17 2.73 1.43
CA PRO A 55 27.91 2.85 0.18
C PRO A 55 27.81 4.27 -0.40
N LYS A 56 28.86 4.69 -1.10
CA LYS A 56 29.01 6.01 -1.73
C LYS A 56 28.13 6.14 -2.98
N ASN A 57 27.48 7.30 -3.11
CA ASN A 57 26.61 7.68 -4.23
C ASN A 57 27.27 7.49 -5.61
N SER A 58 26.56 6.84 -6.52
CA SER A 58 26.83 6.89 -7.96
C SER A 58 25.64 7.54 -8.68
N THR A 59 25.89 8.68 -9.32
CA THR A 59 24.94 9.42 -10.15
C THR A 59 24.74 8.69 -11.48
N THR A 60 23.52 8.30 -11.82
CA THR A 60 23.17 7.69 -13.13
C THR A 60 21.99 8.44 -13.74
N PRO A 61 21.95 8.74 -15.06
CA PRO A 61 20.86 9.49 -15.68
C PRO A 61 19.58 8.68 -15.78
N HIS A 62 18.44 9.37 -15.67
CA HIS A 62 17.05 8.89 -15.69
C HIS A 62 16.79 7.61 -16.48
N ALA A 63 16.54 6.50 -15.77
CA ALA A 63 16.05 5.24 -16.32
C ALA A 63 14.59 5.02 -15.92
N TYR A 64 13.77 4.62 -16.90
CA TYR A 64 12.36 4.26 -16.74
C TYR A 64 12.16 3.19 -15.66
N ILE A 65 11.08 3.31 -14.89
CA ILE A 65 10.77 2.47 -13.72
C ILE A 65 10.37 1.07 -14.19
N HIS A 66 11.31 0.13 -14.19
CA HIS A 66 10.98 -1.28 -14.36
C HIS A 66 10.58 -1.89 -13.01
N THR A 67 9.31 -2.26 -12.87
CA THR A 67 8.92 -3.26 -11.86
C THR A 67 9.65 -4.55 -12.20
N SER A 68 10.64 -4.93 -11.39
CA SER A 68 11.48 -6.09 -11.69
C SER A 68 10.65 -7.38 -11.52
N LEU A 69 10.55 -8.19 -12.58
CA LEU A 69 10.26 -9.61 -12.44
C LEU A 69 11.29 -10.25 -11.47
N PRO A 70 10.92 -11.27 -10.69
CA PRO A 70 11.92 -12.07 -10.00
C PRO A 70 12.81 -12.73 -11.06
N ASN A 71 14.10 -12.37 -11.07
CA ASN A 71 15.11 -13.13 -11.79
C ASN A 71 15.17 -14.53 -11.20
N SER A 72 15.19 -15.53 -12.08
CA SER A 72 15.47 -16.93 -11.79
C SER A 72 16.70 -17.08 -10.91
N VAL A 73 16.58 -17.97 -9.92
CA VAL A 73 17.62 -18.38 -8.96
C VAL A 73 18.93 -18.74 -9.67
N PRO A 74 20.13 -18.36 -9.15
CA PRO A 74 21.39 -18.81 -9.72
C PRO A 74 21.58 -20.32 -9.52
N GLU A 75 21.98 -21.01 -10.58
CA GLU A 75 22.39 -22.42 -10.55
C GLU A 75 23.62 -22.60 -9.65
N GLY A 76 23.55 -23.55 -8.70
CA GLY A 76 24.74 -24.06 -8.02
C GLY A 76 24.56 -24.60 -6.60
N ALA A 77 23.81 -25.69 -6.42
CA ALA A 77 24.12 -26.75 -5.45
C ALA A 77 23.19 -27.98 -5.67
N SER A 78 23.79 -29.12 -6.03
CA SER A 78 23.22 -30.48 -6.03
C SER A 78 22.60 -30.86 -4.68
N THR A 79 21.62 -31.75 -4.49
CA THR A 79 20.87 -32.73 -5.31
C THR A 79 19.71 -33.20 -4.44
N SER A 80 18.48 -33.18 -4.96
CA SER A 80 17.43 -34.16 -4.65
C SER A 80 16.34 -34.02 -5.70
N ALA A 81 16.22 -35.04 -6.55
CA ALA A 81 15.25 -35.09 -7.64
C ALA A 81 13.83 -35.24 -7.06
N MET A 82 13.15 -34.12 -6.87
CA MET A 82 11.69 -34.09 -6.85
C MET A 82 11.21 -33.62 -8.21
N THR A 83 10.45 -34.48 -8.87
CA THR A 83 9.73 -34.21 -10.11
C THR A 83 8.74 -33.07 -9.88
N HIS A 84 9.17 -31.84 -10.12
CA HIS A 84 8.26 -30.73 -10.31
C HIS A 84 7.44 -31.04 -11.57
N GLN A 85 6.15 -31.37 -11.38
CA GLN A 85 5.18 -31.31 -12.45
C GLN A 85 5.28 -29.92 -13.09
N GLN A 86 5.65 -29.87 -14.37
CA GLN A 86 5.61 -28.65 -15.16
C GLN A 86 4.16 -28.16 -15.17
N VAL A 87 3.87 -27.15 -14.36
CA VAL A 87 2.62 -26.39 -14.43
C VAL A 87 2.53 -25.81 -15.85
N PRO A 88 1.41 -25.95 -16.58
CA PRO A 88 1.26 -25.37 -17.90
C PRO A 88 1.56 -23.87 -17.85
N GLN A 89 2.60 -23.42 -18.55
CA GLN A 89 2.89 -22.00 -18.69
C GLN A 89 1.82 -21.39 -19.60
N PHE A 90 0.78 -20.83 -18.99
CA PHE A 90 -0.22 -20.06 -19.72
C PHE A 90 0.43 -18.77 -20.23
N LYS A 91 0.22 -18.48 -21.52
CA LYS A 91 0.72 -17.25 -22.15
C LYS A 91 0.19 -16.01 -21.43
N GLY A 92 1.07 -15.02 -21.23
CA GLY A 92 0.70 -13.71 -20.74
C GLY A 92 -0.11 -12.91 -21.76
N THR A 93 -0.87 -11.92 -21.33
CA THR A 93 -1.65 -11.08 -22.26
C THR A 93 -0.78 -10.18 -23.12
N ASP A 94 0.42 -9.84 -22.66
CA ASP A 94 1.47 -9.23 -23.48
C ASP A 94 1.80 -10.12 -24.68
N GLU A 95 1.91 -11.43 -24.48
CA GLU A 95 2.19 -12.40 -25.56
C GLU A 95 0.99 -12.68 -26.48
N ILE A 96 -0.23 -12.57 -25.94
CA ILE A 96 -1.47 -12.83 -26.69
C ILE A 96 -1.83 -11.63 -27.57
N TYR A 97 -1.63 -10.40 -27.08
CA TYR A 97 -2.16 -9.19 -27.71
C TYR A 97 -1.10 -8.24 -28.27
N SER A 98 0.20 -8.51 -28.09
CA SER A 98 1.23 -7.79 -28.85
C SER A 98 1.28 -8.25 -30.30
N LEU A 99 1.58 -7.32 -31.21
CA LEU A 99 1.85 -7.58 -32.61
C LEU A 99 3.33 -7.98 -32.80
N GLY A 100 3.66 -8.58 -33.94
CA GLY A 100 5.05 -8.80 -34.35
C GLY A 100 5.89 -9.74 -33.45
N ASN A 101 7.21 -9.57 -33.52
CA ASN A 101 8.17 -10.38 -32.77
C ASN A 101 8.40 -9.75 -31.40
N LEU A 102 7.66 -10.23 -30.40
CA LEU A 102 7.81 -9.81 -29.02
C LEU A 102 9.21 -10.18 -28.48
N PRO A 103 10.01 -9.21 -27.99
CA PRO A 103 11.32 -9.52 -27.41
C PRO A 103 11.22 -10.44 -26.20
N SER A 104 12.32 -11.15 -25.93
CA SER A 104 12.47 -11.97 -24.71
C SER A 104 12.26 -11.12 -23.45
N PRO A 105 11.80 -11.73 -22.33
CA PRO A 105 11.61 -11.02 -21.07
C PRO A 105 12.83 -10.19 -20.67
N GLY A 106 12.62 -8.89 -20.42
CA GLY A 106 13.68 -7.94 -20.10
C GLY A 106 13.34 -6.50 -20.50
N PRO A 107 14.29 -5.55 -20.35
CA PRO A 107 14.07 -4.14 -20.63
C PRO A 107 13.62 -3.85 -22.08
N GLU A 108 14.11 -4.62 -23.05
CA GLU A 108 13.72 -4.45 -24.46
C GLU A 108 12.26 -4.88 -24.71
N ARG A 109 11.76 -5.92 -24.02
CA ARG A 109 10.32 -6.24 -24.07
C ARG A 109 9.50 -5.09 -23.50
N TRP A 110 9.94 -4.47 -22.40
CA TRP A 110 9.23 -3.30 -21.83
C TRP A 110 9.21 -2.10 -22.78
N LYS A 111 10.33 -1.77 -23.42
CA LYS A 111 10.37 -0.71 -24.44
C LYS A 111 9.46 -1.03 -25.63
N TYR A 112 9.41 -2.30 -26.04
CA TYR A 112 8.52 -2.76 -27.09
C TYR A 112 7.05 -2.59 -26.72
N LEU A 113 6.66 -3.05 -25.53
CA LEU A 113 5.29 -2.93 -25.02
C LEU A 113 4.90 -1.49 -24.71
N ALA A 114 5.87 -0.61 -24.43
CA ALA A 114 5.64 0.81 -24.15
C ALA A 114 5.01 1.57 -25.34
N SER A 115 5.22 1.06 -26.56
CA SER A 115 4.70 1.59 -27.82
C SER A 115 3.27 1.10 -28.09
N PRO A 116 2.23 1.96 -28.03
CA PRO A 116 0.84 1.55 -28.25
C PRO A 116 0.59 0.87 -29.61
N GLU A 117 1.38 1.23 -30.62
CA GLU A 117 1.34 0.66 -31.97
C GLU A 117 1.67 -0.83 -32.03
N ASN A 118 2.39 -1.35 -31.03
CA ASN A 118 2.75 -2.76 -30.92
C ASN A 118 1.65 -3.62 -30.30
N TRP A 119 0.47 -3.07 -30.05
CA TRP A 119 -0.69 -3.81 -29.55
C TRP A 119 -1.77 -3.94 -30.62
N HIS A 120 -2.47 -5.07 -30.62
CA HIS A 120 -3.67 -5.27 -31.43
C HIS A 120 -4.66 -4.11 -31.22
N PRO A 121 -5.32 -3.60 -32.29
CA PRO A 121 -6.18 -2.41 -32.20
C PRO A 121 -7.28 -2.49 -31.14
N GLU A 122 -7.89 -3.66 -30.96
CA GLU A 122 -8.92 -3.91 -29.95
C GLU A 122 -8.36 -3.77 -28.54
N ARG A 123 -7.13 -4.29 -28.30
CA ARG A 123 -6.47 -4.20 -27.01
C ARG A 123 -6.04 -2.78 -26.70
N ARG A 124 -5.56 -2.04 -27.72
CA ARG A 124 -5.21 -0.63 -27.61
C ARG A 124 -6.42 0.24 -27.20
N LYS A 125 -7.60 -0.01 -27.79
CA LYS A 125 -8.84 0.68 -27.39
C LYS A 125 -9.21 0.40 -25.95
N LEU A 126 -9.03 -0.84 -25.48
CA LEU A 126 -9.22 -1.18 -24.07
C LEU A 126 -8.23 -0.41 -23.19
N HIS A 127 -6.95 -0.34 -23.57
CA HIS A 127 -5.93 0.43 -22.84
C HIS A 127 -6.32 1.90 -22.71
N GLU A 128 -6.66 2.55 -23.83
CA GLU A 128 -7.10 3.95 -23.86
C GLU A 128 -8.29 4.19 -22.94
N LYS A 129 -9.28 3.29 -22.97
CA LYS A 129 -10.46 3.35 -22.09
C LYS A 129 -10.09 3.24 -20.62
N LEU A 130 -9.23 2.29 -20.26
CA LEU A 130 -8.82 2.07 -18.87
C LEU A 130 -7.98 3.23 -18.33
N LEU A 131 -7.07 3.77 -19.14
CA LEU A 131 -6.28 4.95 -18.80
C LEU A 131 -7.17 6.18 -18.60
N ALA A 132 -8.14 6.42 -19.50
CA ALA A 132 -9.09 7.52 -19.36
C ALA A 132 -9.92 7.43 -18.06
N GLN A 133 -10.37 6.22 -17.69
CA GLN A 133 -11.10 5.98 -16.43
C GLN A 133 -10.22 6.22 -15.20
N ALA A 134 -8.98 5.73 -15.23
CA ALA A 134 -8.02 5.91 -14.15
C ALA A 134 -7.67 7.41 -13.97
N ARG A 135 -7.45 8.12 -15.08
CA ARG A 135 -7.18 9.57 -15.09
C ARG A 135 -8.35 10.39 -14.55
N SER A 136 -9.57 10.08 -14.95
CA SER A 136 -10.77 10.74 -14.41
C SER A 136 -10.87 10.56 -12.89
N SER A 137 -10.56 9.36 -12.39
CA SER A 137 -10.56 9.07 -10.95
C SER A 137 -9.43 9.81 -10.22
N ALA A 138 -8.21 9.82 -10.76
CA ALA A 138 -7.09 10.54 -10.17
C ALA A 138 -7.29 12.06 -10.17
N LEU A 139 -7.89 12.62 -11.21
CA LEU A 139 -8.23 14.05 -11.23
C LEU A 139 -9.28 14.37 -10.17
N THR A 140 -10.32 13.54 -10.02
CA THR A 140 -11.33 13.70 -8.95
C THR A 140 -10.68 13.70 -7.57
N LEU A 141 -9.72 12.80 -7.35
CA LEU A 141 -8.95 12.73 -6.11
C LEU A 141 -8.10 14.00 -5.91
N ALA A 142 -7.39 14.45 -6.94
CA ALA A 142 -6.54 15.64 -6.87
C ALA A 142 -7.33 16.92 -6.60
N GLU A 143 -8.46 17.13 -7.27
CA GLU A 143 -9.36 18.27 -7.05
C GLU A 143 -9.93 18.26 -5.63
N SER A 144 -10.26 17.07 -5.10
CA SER A 144 -10.71 16.96 -3.70
C SER A 144 -9.62 17.35 -2.72
N LEU A 145 -8.40 16.86 -2.91
CA LEU A 145 -7.27 17.18 -2.05
C LEU A 145 -6.97 18.68 -2.08
N GLU A 146 -6.98 19.29 -3.26
CA GLU A 146 -6.75 20.73 -3.40
C GLU A 146 -7.85 21.56 -2.73
N SER A 147 -9.12 21.18 -2.91
CA SER A 147 -10.27 21.83 -2.26
C SER A 147 -10.19 21.80 -0.74
N ASP A 148 -9.56 20.77 -0.17
CA ASP A 148 -9.34 20.63 1.27
C ASP A 148 -8.03 21.30 1.74
N GLY A 149 -7.40 22.11 0.87
CA GLY A 149 -6.20 22.89 1.18
C GLY A 149 -4.90 22.09 1.13
N CYS A 150 -4.90 20.87 0.58
CA CYS A 150 -3.69 20.10 0.41
C CYS A 150 -2.83 20.69 -0.72
N GLN A 151 -1.61 21.10 -0.40
CA GLN A 151 -0.61 21.43 -1.42
C GLN A 151 -0.32 20.23 -2.33
N PRO A 152 0.25 20.44 -3.54
CA PRO A 152 0.66 19.35 -4.42
C PRO A 152 1.52 18.32 -3.70
N THR A 153 1.01 17.09 -3.59
CA THR A 153 1.60 16.05 -2.74
C THR A 153 1.55 14.69 -3.45
N LEU A 154 2.64 13.94 -3.34
CA LEU A 154 2.74 12.53 -3.65
C LEU A 154 2.51 11.76 -2.34
N PHE A 155 1.33 11.15 -2.20
CA PHE A 155 1.02 10.25 -1.10
C PHE A 155 1.56 8.86 -1.42
N ALA A 156 2.51 8.36 -0.63
CA ALA A 156 3.11 7.06 -0.84
C ALA A 156 2.67 6.07 0.25
N LEU A 157 1.97 5.00 -0.15
CA LEU A 157 1.52 3.93 0.73
C LEU A 157 2.49 2.76 0.63
N ARG A 158 3.59 2.84 1.39
CA ARG A 158 4.63 1.80 1.44
C ARG A 158 4.18 0.63 2.33
N GLY A 159 4.51 -0.60 1.94
CA GLY A 159 4.23 -1.76 2.77
C GLY A 159 4.00 -3.04 1.98
N ASN A 160 4.25 -4.18 2.63
CA ASN A 160 4.07 -5.49 2.00
C ASN A 160 2.60 -5.75 1.58
N THR A 161 2.39 -6.83 0.84
CA THR A 161 1.06 -7.30 0.48
C THR A 161 0.23 -7.58 1.74
N ALA A 162 -1.04 -7.16 1.72
CA ALA A 162 -2.02 -7.43 2.77
C ALA A 162 -1.63 -6.97 4.19
N THR A 163 -0.74 -5.98 4.34
CA THR A 163 -0.40 -5.42 5.67
C THR A 163 -1.46 -4.48 6.23
N GLY A 164 -2.49 -4.11 5.44
CA GLY A 164 -3.55 -3.18 5.85
C GLY A 164 -3.32 -1.73 5.42
N LYS A 165 -2.61 -1.50 4.29
CA LYS A 165 -2.36 -0.17 3.72
C LYS A 165 -3.63 0.67 3.57
N THR A 166 -4.68 0.11 2.96
CA THR A 166 -5.97 0.79 2.76
C THR A 166 -6.58 1.27 4.07
N ARG A 167 -6.56 0.43 5.12
CA ARG A 167 -7.09 0.80 6.45
C ARG A 167 -6.31 1.94 7.10
N ILE A 168 -4.99 2.00 6.88
CA ILE A 168 -4.17 3.12 7.38
C ILE A 168 -4.45 4.38 6.59
N ALA A 169 -4.50 4.31 5.25
CA ALA A 169 -4.82 5.45 4.40
C ALA A 169 -6.16 6.08 4.79
N THR A 170 -7.20 5.27 5.00
CA THR A 170 -8.54 5.76 5.36
C THR A 170 -8.67 6.26 6.80
N LYS A 171 -7.84 5.80 7.74
CA LYS A 171 -7.95 6.18 9.16
C LYS A 171 -6.95 7.22 9.62
N LYS A 172 -5.76 7.28 9.01
CA LYS A 172 -4.62 8.08 9.49
C LYS A 172 -4.25 9.24 8.57
N ILE A 173 -4.87 9.33 7.39
CA ILE A 173 -4.68 10.43 6.45
C ILE A 173 -6.06 11.00 6.09
N PRO A 174 -6.71 11.80 6.97
CA PRO A 174 -8.10 12.21 6.79
C PRO A 174 -8.40 12.86 5.44
N VAL A 175 -7.50 13.74 4.98
CA VAL A 175 -7.64 14.42 3.67
C VAL A 175 -7.62 13.44 2.50
N LEU A 176 -6.76 12.41 2.56
CA LEU A 176 -6.73 11.36 1.55
C LEU A 176 -7.93 10.43 1.65
N ALA A 177 -8.40 10.13 2.88
CA ALA A 177 -9.57 9.31 3.11
C ALA A 177 -10.83 9.92 2.45
N ALA A 178 -11.06 11.21 2.66
CA ALA A 178 -12.16 11.95 2.04
C ALA A 178 -12.07 11.95 0.50
N ALA A 179 -10.86 12.09 -0.05
CA ALA A 179 -10.64 12.04 -1.49
C ALA A 179 -10.86 10.63 -2.08
N LEU A 180 -10.42 9.58 -1.38
CA LEU A 180 -10.63 8.18 -1.77
C LEU A 180 -12.11 7.77 -1.69
N GLU A 181 -12.87 8.31 -0.74
CA GLU A 181 -14.32 8.06 -0.62
C GLU A 181 -15.05 8.49 -1.90
N LYS A 182 -14.71 9.67 -2.44
CA LYS A 182 -15.31 10.22 -3.67
C LYS A 182 -15.08 9.34 -4.92
N THR A 183 -14.01 8.55 -4.93
CA THR A 183 -13.65 7.68 -6.07
C THR A 183 -13.95 6.21 -5.80
N GLY A 184 -14.46 5.86 -4.61
CA GLY A 184 -14.59 4.46 -4.17
C GLY A 184 -13.24 3.73 -4.11
N GLY A 185 -12.17 4.43 -3.73
CA GLY A 185 -10.80 3.90 -3.64
C GLY A 185 -10.02 3.86 -4.97
N LYS A 186 -10.58 4.38 -6.07
CA LYS A 186 -9.93 4.42 -7.39
C LYS A 186 -9.02 5.65 -7.55
N GLY A 187 -8.19 5.64 -8.59
CA GLY A 187 -7.30 6.75 -8.95
C GLY A 187 -5.89 6.66 -8.36
N CYS A 188 -5.58 5.61 -7.61
CA CYS A 188 -4.22 5.33 -7.14
C CYS A 188 -3.36 4.72 -8.25
N LEU A 189 -2.06 5.03 -8.26
CA LEU A 189 -1.05 4.40 -9.09
C LEU A 189 -0.69 3.02 -8.54
N ASN A 190 -1.41 2.00 -9.00
CA ASN A 190 -1.23 0.60 -8.64
C ASN A 190 -1.61 -0.29 -9.85
N PRO A 191 -0.74 -1.22 -10.31
CA PRO A 191 -1.08 -2.09 -11.43
C PRO A 191 -2.29 -3.01 -11.16
N ASP A 192 -2.61 -3.33 -9.90
CA ASP A 192 -3.74 -4.19 -9.55
C ASP A 192 -5.09 -3.59 -9.98
N VAL A 193 -5.22 -2.27 -10.06
CA VAL A 193 -6.48 -1.60 -10.44
C VAL A 193 -6.92 -1.92 -11.88
N PHE A 194 -5.98 -2.34 -12.73
CA PHE A 194 -6.27 -2.71 -14.12
C PHE A 194 -6.59 -4.19 -14.28
N LYS A 195 -6.18 -5.06 -13.34
CA LYS A 195 -6.20 -6.52 -13.51
C LYS A 195 -7.61 -7.07 -13.72
N SER A 196 -8.60 -6.60 -12.96
CA SER A 196 -10.01 -7.02 -13.08
C SER A 196 -10.54 -6.79 -14.50
N SER A 197 -10.33 -5.59 -15.05
CA SER A 197 -10.79 -5.22 -16.39
C SER A 197 -10.01 -5.94 -17.49
N LEU A 198 -8.68 -6.04 -17.35
CA LEU A 198 -7.83 -6.77 -18.30
C LEU A 198 -8.16 -8.26 -18.33
N ALA A 199 -8.49 -8.85 -17.18
CA ALA A 199 -8.84 -10.25 -17.07
C ALA A 199 -10.23 -10.58 -17.62
N LYS A 200 -11.13 -9.60 -17.62
CA LYS A 200 -12.46 -9.70 -18.23
C LYS A 200 -12.43 -9.47 -19.74
N SER A 201 -11.48 -8.67 -20.25
CA SER A 201 -11.38 -8.31 -21.68
C SER A 201 -12.73 -7.86 -22.28
N GLU A 202 -13.51 -7.10 -21.51
CA GLU A 202 -14.87 -6.64 -21.86
C GLU A 202 -15.93 -7.75 -22.08
N THR A 203 -15.61 -9.02 -21.82
CA THR A 203 -16.55 -10.15 -21.94
C THR A 203 -17.55 -10.25 -20.78
N GLY A 204 -17.35 -9.46 -19.71
CA GLY A 204 -18.15 -9.50 -18.49
C GLY A 204 -17.74 -10.58 -17.47
N VAL A 205 -16.94 -11.57 -17.87
CA VAL A 205 -16.48 -12.68 -17.02
C VAL A 205 -14.96 -12.72 -16.97
N LYS A 206 -14.35 -12.99 -15.81
CA LYS A 206 -12.88 -13.16 -15.72
C LYS A 206 -12.49 -14.45 -16.43
N ILE A 207 -11.70 -14.34 -17.50
CA ILE A 207 -11.21 -15.47 -18.31
C ILE A 207 -9.70 -15.66 -18.22
N LEU A 208 -8.99 -14.72 -17.59
CA LEU A 208 -7.55 -14.73 -17.41
C LEU A 208 -7.21 -14.59 -15.93
N SER A 209 -6.14 -15.24 -15.49
CA SER A 209 -5.62 -15.11 -14.13
C SER A 209 -4.90 -13.76 -13.93
N SER A 210 -4.74 -13.36 -12.65
CA SER A 210 -3.96 -12.16 -12.30
C SER A 210 -2.50 -12.22 -12.79
N ALA A 211 -1.93 -13.42 -12.87
CA ALA A 211 -0.57 -13.63 -13.36
C ALA A 211 -0.47 -13.34 -14.87
N GLN A 212 -1.44 -13.81 -15.66
CA GLN A 212 -1.45 -13.61 -17.12
C GLN A 212 -1.55 -12.13 -17.50
N VAL A 213 -2.27 -11.32 -16.72
CA VAL A 213 -2.44 -9.89 -16.98
C VAL A 213 -1.40 -9.00 -16.29
N HIS A 214 -0.45 -9.57 -15.54
CA HIS A 214 0.43 -8.80 -14.67
C HIS A 214 1.31 -7.82 -15.46
N SER A 215 2.06 -8.30 -16.45
CA SER A 215 2.98 -7.47 -17.26
C SER A 215 2.24 -6.31 -17.94
N GLU A 216 1.09 -6.59 -18.55
CA GLU A 216 0.25 -5.58 -19.18
C GLU A 216 -0.30 -4.56 -18.17
N SER A 217 -0.71 -5.01 -16.98
CA SER A 217 -1.18 -4.12 -15.92
C SER A 217 -0.08 -3.18 -15.39
N CYS A 218 1.17 -3.65 -15.35
CA CYS A 218 2.33 -2.83 -15.00
C CYS A 218 2.62 -1.80 -16.09
N PHE A 219 2.58 -2.19 -17.37
CA PHE A 219 2.71 -1.24 -18.49
C PHE A 219 1.66 -0.12 -18.41
N LEU A 220 0.38 -0.46 -18.16
CA LEU A 220 -0.66 0.57 -18.01
C LEU A 220 -0.43 1.47 -16.79
N ALA A 221 0.05 0.92 -15.68
CA ALA A 221 0.38 1.73 -14.51
C ALA A 221 1.53 2.71 -14.78
N ASP A 222 2.54 2.31 -15.56
CA ASP A 222 3.66 3.18 -15.93
C ASP A 222 3.25 4.28 -16.92
N GLN A 223 2.39 3.96 -17.90
CA GLN A 223 1.79 4.96 -18.80
C GLN A 223 0.93 5.95 -18.00
N PHE A 224 0.09 5.45 -17.10
CA PHE A 224 -0.74 6.27 -16.23
C PHE A 224 0.09 7.19 -15.33
N GLU A 225 1.20 6.69 -14.77
CA GLU A 225 2.14 7.51 -14.00
C GLU A 225 2.73 8.65 -14.84
N GLY A 226 3.10 8.34 -16.09
CA GLY A 226 3.59 9.33 -17.05
C GLY A 226 2.59 10.45 -17.31
N GLU A 227 1.32 10.11 -17.50
CA GLU A 227 0.23 11.10 -17.68
C GLU A 227 0.02 11.98 -16.45
N LEU A 228 0.15 11.41 -15.25
CA LEU A 228 -0.04 12.15 -14.00
C LEU A 228 1.16 13.04 -13.62
N ARG A 229 2.35 12.79 -14.18
CA ARG A 229 3.58 13.51 -13.81
C ARG A 229 3.42 15.03 -13.87
N SER A 230 2.84 15.53 -14.95
CA SER A 230 2.61 16.97 -15.20
C SER A 230 1.13 17.36 -15.21
N GLN A 231 0.24 16.45 -14.80
CA GLN A 231 -1.20 16.72 -14.72
C GLN A 231 -1.47 17.91 -13.79
N LYS A 232 -2.37 18.77 -14.23
CA LYS A 232 -2.82 19.95 -13.49
C LYS A 232 -4.27 19.80 -13.06
N THR A 233 -4.62 20.44 -11.96
CA THR A 233 -6.01 20.67 -11.55
C THR A 233 -6.59 21.88 -12.30
N GLY A 234 -7.87 22.16 -12.09
CA GLY A 234 -8.59 23.29 -12.69
C GLY A 234 -7.99 24.66 -12.35
N SER A 235 -7.26 24.79 -11.23
CA SER A 235 -6.56 26.01 -10.84
C SER A 235 -5.20 26.20 -11.54
N GLY A 236 -4.70 25.18 -12.23
CA GLY A 236 -3.34 25.14 -12.80
C GLY A 236 -2.26 24.64 -11.83
N ALA A 237 -2.62 24.30 -10.58
CA ALA A 237 -1.71 23.66 -9.65
C ALA A 237 -1.34 22.23 -10.10
N ILE A 238 -0.17 21.74 -9.68
CA ILE A 238 0.23 20.35 -9.91
C ILE A 238 -0.72 19.42 -9.15
N ALA A 239 -1.32 18.45 -9.84
CA ALA A 239 -2.23 17.50 -9.22
C ALA A 239 -1.51 16.63 -8.17
N SER A 240 -2.08 16.52 -6.98
CA SER A 240 -1.65 15.51 -6.00
C SER A 240 -1.91 14.10 -6.53
N ILE A 241 -1.04 13.15 -6.19
CA ILE A 241 -1.10 11.75 -6.68
C ILE A 241 -0.91 10.77 -5.53
N VAL A 242 -1.39 9.54 -5.71
CA VAL A 242 -1.27 8.47 -4.71
C VAL A 242 -0.55 7.28 -5.32
N ILE A 243 0.55 6.86 -4.70
CA ILE A 243 1.31 5.66 -5.07
C ILE A 243 0.93 4.54 -4.10
N ASP A 244 0.19 3.55 -4.57
CA ASP A 244 -0.13 2.34 -3.81
C ASP A 244 0.64 1.15 -4.37
N LYS A 245 1.95 1.15 -4.09
CA LYS A 245 2.89 0.10 -4.48
C LYS A 245 3.59 -0.42 -3.23
N ARG A 246 4.29 -1.55 -3.36
CA ARG A 246 5.07 -2.08 -2.23
C ARG A 246 6.17 -1.11 -1.78
N LEU A 247 6.84 -0.46 -2.73
CA LEU A 247 7.97 0.46 -2.52
C LEU A 247 9.04 -0.15 -1.61
N ALA A 248 9.42 -1.39 -1.92
CA ALA A 248 10.25 -2.19 -1.04
C ALA A 248 11.71 -1.78 -1.10
N ARG A 249 12.23 -1.45 -2.28
CA ARG A 249 13.65 -1.22 -2.52
C ARG A 249 13.97 0.28 -2.54
N ALA A 250 15.18 0.64 -2.09
CA ALA A 250 15.60 2.04 -1.99
C ALA A 250 15.49 2.79 -3.33
N TYR A 251 15.91 2.19 -4.45
CA TYR A 251 15.83 2.85 -5.76
C TYR A 251 14.39 3.17 -6.19
N GLU A 252 13.40 2.36 -5.79
CA GLU A 252 12.00 2.63 -6.11
C GLU A 252 11.54 3.92 -5.41
N VAL A 253 11.97 4.08 -4.15
CA VAL A 253 11.68 5.27 -3.34
C VAL A 253 12.44 6.49 -3.87
N ASP A 254 13.72 6.35 -4.18
CA ASP A 254 14.54 7.42 -4.76
C ASP A 254 13.91 7.95 -6.07
N ASN A 255 13.42 7.07 -6.93
CA ASN A 255 12.71 7.46 -8.16
C ASN A 255 11.47 8.32 -7.89
N TYR A 256 10.66 7.99 -6.87
CA TYR A 256 9.49 8.78 -6.51
C TYR A 256 9.84 10.08 -5.79
N ILE A 257 10.93 10.11 -5.03
CA ILE A 257 11.49 11.34 -4.47
C ILE A 257 11.91 12.28 -5.60
N ASP A 258 12.64 11.78 -6.61
CA ASP A 258 13.05 12.56 -7.77
C ASP A 258 11.86 13.06 -8.58
N LEU A 259 10.82 12.23 -8.74
CA LEU A 259 9.56 12.64 -9.37
C LEU A 259 8.91 13.79 -8.58
N ALA A 260 8.80 13.65 -7.26
CA ALA A 260 8.20 14.66 -6.41
C ALA A 260 8.99 15.99 -6.49
N LYS A 261 10.32 15.94 -6.36
CA LYS A 261 11.21 17.10 -6.50
C LYS A 261 11.07 17.75 -7.89
N GLY A 262 11.13 16.95 -8.95
CA GLY A 262 11.03 17.44 -10.33
C GLY A 262 9.66 18.01 -10.71
N THR A 263 8.63 17.74 -9.91
CA THR A 263 7.27 18.24 -10.16
C THR A 263 6.77 19.21 -9.09
N GLY A 264 7.60 19.56 -8.10
CA GLY A 264 7.23 20.45 -7.01
C GLY A 264 6.20 19.86 -6.04
N ARG A 265 6.10 18.53 -5.94
CA ARG A 265 5.25 17.86 -4.94
C ARG A 265 6.02 17.63 -3.64
N LYS A 266 5.32 17.69 -2.51
CA LYS A 266 5.78 17.07 -1.26
C LYS A 266 5.63 15.56 -1.30
N VAL A 267 6.31 14.85 -0.41
CA VAL A 267 6.12 13.41 -0.21
C VAL A 267 5.50 13.18 1.16
N GLU A 268 4.30 12.60 1.18
CA GLU A 268 3.64 12.15 2.41
C GLU A 268 3.63 10.62 2.42
N LEU A 269 4.57 10.01 3.14
CA LEU A 269 4.80 8.57 3.11
C LEU A 269 4.29 7.90 4.38
N CYS A 270 3.32 7.00 4.23
CA CYS A 270 2.91 6.06 5.27
C CYS A 270 3.49 4.68 4.96
N ASP A 271 4.30 4.15 5.87
CA ASP A 271 4.90 2.81 5.80
C ASP A 271 4.17 1.88 6.74
N ILE A 272 3.60 0.80 6.21
CA ILE A 272 2.70 -0.09 6.94
C ILE A 272 3.30 -1.49 7.03
N ASP A 273 3.68 -1.88 8.24
CA ASP A 273 4.22 -3.18 8.58
C ASP A 273 3.18 -4.10 9.24
N ALA A 274 3.32 -5.39 8.95
CA ALA A 274 2.71 -6.47 9.71
C ALA A 274 3.67 -7.68 9.71
N PRO A 275 3.61 -8.57 10.71
CA PRO A 275 4.29 -9.85 10.65
C PRO A 275 3.96 -10.63 9.37
N LEU A 276 4.89 -11.47 8.90
CA LEU A 276 4.71 -12.22 7.66
C LEU A 276 3.44 -13.10 7.71
N GLU A 277 3.19 -13.82 8.81
CA GLU A 277 1.97 -14.63 8.97
C GLU A 277 0.68 -13.81 8.80
N ASN A 278 0.64 -12.56 9.26
CA ASN A 278 -0.51 -11.68 9.08
C ASN A 278 -0.72 -11.33 7.60
N SER A 279 0.35 -11.10 6.84
CA SER A 279 0.28 -10.89 5.39
C SER A 279 -0.19 -12.15 4.65
N LEU A 280 0.30 -13.33 5.02
CA LEU A 280 -0.10 -14.60 4.41
C LEU A 280 -1.58 -14.91 4.64
N MET A 281 -2.02 -14.79 5.89
CA MET A 281 -3.43 -14.90 6.28
C MET A 281 -4.28 -13.85 5.55
N GLY A 282 -3.84 -12.60 5.49
CA GLY A 282 -4.54 -11.54 4.78
C GLY A 282 -4.69 -11.80 3.28
N VAL A 283 -3.75 -12.51 2.66
CA VAL A 283 -3.88 -12.98 1.26
C VAL A 283 -4.94 -14.06 1.14
N LEU A 284 -4.98 -15.06 2.03
CA LEU A 284 -6.00 -16.11 2.02
C LEU A 284 -7.42 -15.58 2.28
N GLN A 285 -7.57 -14.47 3.01
CA GLN A 285 -8.86 -13.81 3.22
C GLN A 285 -9.41 -13.12 1.97
N ARG A 286 -8.57 -12.75 1.00
CA ARG A 286 -9.00 -12.07 -0.22
C ARG A 286 -9.77 -13.04 -1.09
N LYS A 287 -10.98 -12.67 -1.47
CA LYS A 287 -11.85 -13.57 -2.23
C LYS A 287 -11.62 -13.43 -3.75
N PRO A 288 -11.72 -14.49 -4.57
CA PRO A 288 -11.49 -14.42 -6.02
C PRO A 288 -12.40 -13.45 -6.78
N GLU A 289 -13.63 -13.27 -6.32
CA GLU A 289 -14.59 -12.30 -6.86
C GLU A 289 -14.17 -10.84 -6.61
N GLY A 290 -13.27 -10.61 -5.64
CA GLY A 290 -12.70 -9.30 -5.36
C GLY A 290 -11.63 -8.86 -6.37
N GLU A 291 -11.07 -7.67 -6.13
CA GLU A 291 -10.05 -7.05 -6.98
C GLU A 291 -8.65 -7.06 -6.34
N ASP A 292 -8.56 -7.33 -5.03
CA ASP A 292 -7.29 -7.44 -4.33
C ASP A 292 -6.47 -8.64 -4.85
N PRO A 293 -5.15 -8.49 -5.05
CA PRO A 293 -4.32 -9.57 -5.60
C PRO A 293 -4.17 -10.71 -4.60
N ARG A 294 -4.10 -11.94 -5.12
CA ARG A 294 -3.87 -13.17 -4.36
C ARG A 294 -2.54 -13.82 -4.77
N PRO A 295 -1.39 -13.21 -4.44
CA PRO A 295 -0.10 -13.71 -4.92
C PRO A 295 0.35 -14.99 -4.16
N PRO A 296 1.25 -15.79 -4.77
CA PRO A 296 1.83 -16.96 -4.10
C PRO A 296 2.84 -16.55 -3.01
N TYR A 297 3.22 -17.51 -2.15
CA TYR A 297 4.10 -17.30 -1.00
C TYR A 297 5.41 -16.54 -1.32
N PRO A 298 6.19 -16.89 -2.37
CA PRO A 298 7.48 -16.23 -2.62
C PRO A 298 7.36 -14.73 -2.86
N VAL A 299 6.23 -14.27 -3.43
CA VAL A 299 5.97 -12.85 -3.67
C VAL A 299 5.75 -12.12 -2.35
N VAL A 300 5.06 -12.73 -1.39
CA VAL A 300 4.76 -12.14 -0.08
C VAL A 300 6.00 -12.17 0.82
N SER A 301 6.71 -13.29 0.88
CA SER A 301 7.92 -13.45 1.72
C SER A 301 9.07 -12.57 1.24
N SER A 302 9.40 -12.58 -0.06
CA SER A 302 10.44 -11.71 -0.63
C SER A 302 10.10 -10.24 -0.45
N GLY A 303 8.80 -9.91 -0.51
CA GLY A 303 8.30 -8.57 -0.22
C GLY A 303 8.50 -8.11 1.21
N PHE A 304 8.23 -9.01 2.15
CA PHE A 304 8.43 -8.79 3.57
C PHE A 304 9.92 -8.52 3.88
N VAL A 305 10.82 -9.36 3.36
CA VAL A 305 12.27 -9.16 3.54
C VAL A 305 12.69 -7.83 2.95
N ALA A 306 12.34 -7.55 1.69
CA ALA A 306 12.77 -6.34 1.02
C ALA A 306 12.25 -5.06 1.72
N VAL A 307 10.98 -5.04 2.14
CA VAL A 307 10.41 -3.83 2.78
C VAL A 307 11.04 -3.54 4.13
N ARG A 308 11.39 -4.57 4.92
CA ARG A 308 12.05 -4.39 6.22
C ARG A 308 13.52 -4.00 6.07
N THR A 309 14.27 -4.72 5.24
CA THR A 309 15.71 -4.47 5.01
C THR A 309 15.99 -3.04 4.57
N ASN A 310 15.17 -2.46 3.69
CA ASN A 310 15.39 -1.11 3.17
C ASN A 310 14.61 -0.03 3.96
N ARG A 311 13.96 -0.36 5.09
CA ARG A 311 13.11 0.60 5.81
C ARG A 311 13.90 1.78 6.36
N MET A 312 15.05 1.51 6.98
CA MET A 312 15.90 2.56 7.53
C MET A 312 16.43 3.48 6.44
N ASP A 313 16.83 2.94 5.29
CA ASP A 313 17.28 3.74 4.15
C ASP A 313 16.20 4.72 3.66
N VAL A 314 14.93 4.37 3.79
CA VAL A 314 13.81 5.27 3.45
C VAL A 314 13.65 6.35 4.51
N ILE A 315 13.68 5.99 5.80
CA ILE A 315 13.59 6.92 6.93
C ILE A 315 14.69 7.98 6.83
N ASP A 316 15.93 7.57 6.55
CA ASP A 316 17.09 8.45 6.43
C ASP A 316 16.88 9.56 5.39
N ARG A 317 16.06 9.34 4.36
CA ARG A 317 15.82 10.34 3.31
C ARG A 317 15.00 11.50 3.86
N PHE A 318 14.02 11.21 4.71
CA PHE A 318 13.20 12.23 5.39
C PHE A 318 13.96 12.93 6.51
N ILE A 319 14.88 12.24 7.19
CA ILE A 319 15.77 12.88 8.17
C ILE A 319 16.73 13.84 7.47
N SER A 320 17.33 13.42 6.36
CA SER A 320 18.35 14.19 5.64
C SER A 320 17.80 15.43 4.91
N ASP A 321 16.52 15.42 4.55
CA ASP A 321 15.87 16.48 3.80
C ASP A 321 14.50 16.83 4.43
N PRO A 322 14.48 17.74 5.42
CA PRO A 322 13.24 18.19 6.06
C PRO A 322 12.22 18.81 5.08
N SER A 323 12.68 19.24 3.90
CA SER A 323 11.82 19.83 2.88
C SER A 323 11.07 18.80 2.04
N LEU A 324 11.48 17.52 2.10
CA LEU A 324 10.89 16.42 1.33
C LEU A 324 9.41 16.22 1.66
N GLY A 325 9.06 16.28 2.95
CA GLY A 325 7.71 16.04 3.46
C GLY A 325 7.77 15.22 4.75
N ASN A 326 6.81 14.34 4.98
CA ASN A 326 6.69 13.60 6.23
C ASN A 326 6.69 12.08 6.01
N TYR A 327 7.19 11.37 7.02
CA TYR A 327 7.20 9.91 7.08
C TYR A 327 6.51 9.42 8.36
N ARG A 328 5.68 8.40 8.25
CA ARG A 328 5.02 7.73 9.38
C ARG A 328 5.09 6.22 9.21
N LEU A 329 5.62 5.52 10.20
CA LEU A 329 5.71 4.07 10.26
C LEU A 329 4.64 3.52 11.21
N PHE A 330 3.80 2.64 10.69
CA PHE A 330 2.81 1.91 11.45
C PHE A 330 3.17 0.43 11.53
N GLY A 331 3.34 -0.07 12.74
CA GLY A 331 3.53 -1.48 13.04
C GLY A 331 2.23 -2.16 13.44
N THR A 332 2.25 -3.49 13.53
CA THR A 332 1.12 -4.29 14.03
C THR A 332 1.48 -4.84 15.40
N ALA A 333 0.70 -4.47 16.42
CA ALA A 333 0.80 -5.00 17.77
C ALA A 333 0.28 -6.46 17.84
N GLU A 334 0.48 -7.12 18.98
CA GLU A 334 0.09 -8.53 19.19
C GLU A 334 -1.42 -8.77 19.00
N ASP A 335 -2.26 -7.82 19.42
CA ASP A 335 -3.72 -7.83 19.21
C ASP A 335 -4.16 -7.57 17.75
N GLY A 336 -3.19 -7.39 16.85
CA GLY A 336 -3.41 -7.09 15.44
C GLY A 336 -3.89 -5.65 15.17
N LYS A 337 -3.86 -4.74 16.14
CA LYS A 337 -4.08 -3.31 15.92
C LYS A 337 -2.85 -2.67 15.30
N LYS A 338 -3.08 -1.58 14.57
CA LYS A 338 -2.01 -0.76 14.01
C LYS A 338 -1.65 0.36 14.98
N VAL A 339 -0.38 0.48 15.31
CA VAL A 339 0.18 1.48 16.22
C VAL A 339 1.26 2.28 15.50
N MET A 340 1.43 3.55 15.88
CA MET A 340 2.57 4.34 15.40
C MET A 340 3.85 3.77 16.02
N VAL A 341 4.91 3.68 15.24
CA VAL A 341 6.20 3.11 15.68
C VAL A 341 7.32 4.14 15.59
N ALA A 342 7.37 4.84 14.47
CA ALA A 342 8.28 5.95 14.25
C ALA A 342 7.64 6.99 13.34
N SER A 343 8.06 8.23 13.47
CA SER A 343 7.70 9.31 12.56
C SER A 343 8.88 10.22 12.27
N VAL A 344 8.93 10.79 11.07
CA VAL A 344 9.83 11.90 10.73
C VAL A 344 8.97 13.08 10.31
N MET A 345 8.95 14.11 11.14
CA MET A 345 8.20 15.35 10.93
C MET A 345 9.19 16.51 10.91
N SER A 346 9.21 17.29 9.83
CA SER A 346 10.15 18.42 9.70
C SER A 346 11.63 18.05 9.94
N GLY A 347 12.04 16.83 9.56
CA GLY A 347 13.40 16.32 9.72
C GLY A 347 13.71 15.70 11.10
N GLU A 348 12.78 15.76 12.05
CA GLU A 348 12.96 15.21 13.40
C GLU A 348 12.40 13.79 13.47
N LEU A 349 13.27 12.81 13.79
CA LEU A 349 12.87 11.43 14.05
C LEU A 349 12.33 11.30 15.48
N SER A 350 11.08 10.86 15.60
CA SER A 350 10.48 10.39 16.85
C SER A 350 10.27 8.88 16.78
N ILE A 351 10.60 8.16 17.85
CA ILE A 351 10.36 6.72 17.98
C ILE A 351 9.33 6.54 19.08
N GLU A 352 8.09 6.21 18.72
CA GLU A 352 6.98 6.04 19.67
C GLU A 352 6.94 4.64 20.28
N ASP A 353 7.46 3.62 19.58
CA ASP A 353 7.56 2.24 20.07
C ASP A 353 8.92 1.65 19.68
N ALA A 354 9.87 1.70 20.61
CA ALA A 354 11.26 1.30 20.35
C ALA A 354 11.42 -0.21 20.10
N GLU A 355 10.66 -1.05 20.81
CA GLU A 355 10.71 -2.51 20.65
C GLU A 355 10.15 -2.91 19.28
N LEU A 356 9.00 -2.34 18.90
CA LEU A 356 8.42 -2.62 17.59
C LEU A 356 9.29 -2.01 16.48
N TYR A 357 9.93 -0.86 16.70
CA TYR A 357 10.86 -0.25 15.75
C TYR A 357 12.03 -1.16 15.43
N GLU A 358 12.73 -1.69 16.45
CA GLU A 358 13.81 -2.65 16.29
C GLU A 358 13.35 -3.91 15.53
N LYS A 359 12.19 -4.45 15.91
CA LYS A 359 11.62 -5.65 15.29
C LYS A 359 11.30 -5.44 13.81
N VAL A 360 10.71 -4.31 13.43
CA VAL A 360 10.26 -4.07 12.05
C VAL A 360 11.36 -3.50 11.14
N THR A 361 12.46 -2.98 11.67
CA THR A 361 13.62 -2.58 10.85
C THR A 361 14.64 -3.70 10.67
N SER A 362 14.59 -4.75 11.50
CA SER A 362 15.45 -5.93 11.31
C SER A 362 15.05 -6.78 10.09
N SER A 363 16.05 -7.24 9.34
CA SER A 363 15.89 -8.34 8.39
C SER A 363 15.82 -9.63 9.19
N GLN A 364 14.66 -10.28 9.23
CA GLN A 364 14.48 -11.58 9.88
C GLN A 364 14.43 -12.68 8.80
N PRO A 365 15.53 -12.99 8.09
CA PRO A 365 15.50 -13.92 6.96
C PRO A 365 15.23 -15.36 7.37
N SER A 366 15.72 -15.80 8.56
CA SER A 366 15.48 -17.15 9.09
C SER A 366 13.99 -17.48 9.23
N VAL A 367 13.19 -16.49 9.66
CA VAL A 367 11.74 -16.60 9.81
C VAL A 367 11.04 -16.94 8.49
N THR A 368 11.59 -16.55 7.34
CA THR A 368 10.94 -16.80 6.05
C THR A 368 11.10 -18.22 5.51
N GLY A 369 12.21 -18.91 5.82
CA GLY A 369 12.40 -20.31 5.43
C GLY A 369 11.53 -21.25 6.27
N GLU A 370 11.49 -21.02 7.59
CA GLU A 370 10.70 -21.83 8.52
C GLU A 370 9.18 -21.71 8.30
N LEU A 371 8.72 -20.55 7.80
CA LEU A 371 7.30 -20.31 7.56
C LEU A 371 6.77 -20.93 6.27
N GLU A 372 7.62 -21.23 5.30
CA GLU A 372 7.16 -21.72 3.99
C GLU A 372 6.47 -23.09 4.10
N ASP A 373 7.12 -24.00 4.83
CA ASP A 373 6.69 -25.39 5.02
C ASP A 373 5.78 -25.58 6.24
N LYS A 374 5.59 -24.53 7.05
CA LYS A 374 4.74 -24.58 8.23
C LYS A 374 3.30 -24.90 7.85
N ILE A 375 2.73 -25.93 8.48
CA ILE A 375 1.38 -26.41 8.23
C ILE A 375 0.35 -25.49 8.89
N ILE A 376 -0.72 -25.21 8.15
CA ILE A 376 -1.93 -24.57 8.68
C ILE A 376 -2.72 -25.66 9.42
N ASP A 377 -2.52 -25.76 10.71
CA ASP A 377 -3.24 -26.68 11.61
C ASP A 377 -4.16 -25.92 12.57
N LYS A 378 -4.87 -26.66 13.44
CA LYS A 378 -5.78 -26.08 14.42
C LYS A 378 -5.06 -25.14 15.40
N GLU A 379 -3.86 -25.49 15.84
CA GLU A 379 -3.10 -24.68 16.79
C GLU A 379 -2.69 -23.34 16.17
N LEU A 380 -2.23 -23.35 14.92
CA LEU A 380 -1.93 -22.13 14.17
C LEU A 380 -3.17 -21.25 13.99
N ILE A 381 -4.30 -21.85 13.60
CA ILE A 381 -5.56 -21.13 13.41
C ILE A 381 -5.99 -20.47 14.72
N ASP A 382 -6.00 -21.21 15.83
CA ASP A 382 -6.39 -20.72 17.14
C ASP A 382 -5.44 -19.61 17.61
N ARG A 383 -4.12 -19.79 17.46
CA ARG A 383 -3.12 -18.77 17.81
C ARG A 383 -3.32 -17.46 17.06
N LEU A 384 -3.57 -17.52 15.75
CA LEU A 384 -3.72 -16.31 14.93
C LEU A 384 -5.06 -15.60 15.13
N THR A 385 -6.12 -16.34 15.47
CA THR A 385 -7.49 -15.80 15.48
C THR A 385 -8.02 -15.48 16.88
N ASN A 386 -7.54 -16.14 17.93
CA ASN A 386 -8.04 -15.91 19.30
C ASN A 386 -7.58 -14.58 19.91
N GLN A 387 -6.50 -13.98 19.41
CA GLN A 387 -5.99 -12.68 19.87
C GLN A 387 -6.60 -11.50 19.10
N MET A 388 -7.55 -11.74 18.20
CA MET A 388 -8.19 -10.68 17.43
C MET A 388 -9.41 -10.13 18.16
N ASP A 389 -9.35 -8.86 18.55
CA ASP A 389 -10.46 -8.18 19.24
C ASP A 389 -11.74 -8.03 18.41
N ASP A 390 -11.61 -8.01 17.08
CA ASP A 390 -12.73 -7.79 16.16
C ASP A 390 -13.35 -9.14 15.75
N PRO A 391 -14.61 -9.45 16.17
CA PRO A 391 -15.19 -10.77 15.97
C PRO A 391 -15.40 -11.12 14.49
N GLU A 392 -15.73 -10.14 13.66
CA GLU A 392 -15.93 -10.34 12.22
C GLU A 392 -14.61 -10.66 11.52
N ARG A 393 -13.54 -9.89 11.81
CA ARG A 393 -12.18 -10.15 11.32
C ARG A 393 -11.68 -11.51 11.78
N ALA A 394 -11.92 -11.89 13.04
CA ALA A 394 -11.54 -13.17 13.59
C ALA A 394 -12.26 -14.33 12.88
N ALA A 395 -13.58 -14.22 12.67
CA ALA A 395 -14.37 -15.21 11.94
C ALA A 395 -13.92 -15.34 10.48
N ASN A 396 -13.69 -14.23 9.80
CA ASN A 396 -13.21 -14.22 8.41
C ASN A 396 -11.80 -14.83 8.30
N ALA A 397 -10.90 -14.54 9.24
CA ALA A 397 -9.57 -15.14 9.30
C ALA A 397 -9.63 -16.65 9.51
N ARG A 398 -10.42 -17.09 10.50
CA ARG A 398 -10.61 -18.51 10.80
C ARG A 398 -11.17 -19.25 9.58
N ALA A 399 -12.24 -18.75 8.99
CA ALA A 399 -12.85 -19.37 7.81
C ALA A 399 -11.92 -19.43 6.60
N ALA A 400 -11.04 -18.44 6.41
CA ALA A 400 -10.05 -18.46 5.35
C ALA A 400 -8.96 -19.52 5.59
N LEU A 401 -8.45 -19.64 6.83
CA LEU A 401 -7.42 -20.62 7.17
C LEU A 401 -7.97 -22.06 7.17
N GLU A 402 -9.18 -22.28 7.68
CA GLU A 402 -9.81 -23.61 7.74
C GLU A 402 -10.00 -24.24 6.37
N LYS A 403 -10.26 -23.45 5.32
CA LYS A 403 -10.33 -23.93 3.92
C LYS A 403 -9.02 -24.57 3.42
N HIS A 404 -7.90 -24.23 4.06
CA HIS A 404 -6.56 -24.71 3.71
C HIS A 404 -5.93 -25.53 4.84
N ASN A 405 -6.72 -25.99 5.82
CA ASN A 405 -6.24 -26.82 6.92
C ASN A 405 -5.51 -28.07 6.39
N GLY A 406 -4.35 -28.36 6.96
CA GLY A 406 -3.46 -29.46 6.57
C GLY A 406 -2.51 -29.14 5.40
N LYS A 407 -2.57 -27.95 4.79
CA LYS A 407 -1.60 -27.49 3.79
C LYS A 407 -0.51 -26.63 4.44
N SER A 408 0.69 -26.62 3.86
CA SER A 408 1.70 -25.60 4.19
C SER A 408 1.25 -24.22 3.72
N TRP A 409 1.85 -23.15 4.27
CA TRP A 409 1.60 -21.79 3.77
C TRP A 409 1.88 -21.65 2.27
N SER A 410 2.97 -22.25 1.77
CA SER A 410 3.31 -22.25 0.35
C SER A 410 2.21 -22.88 -0.50
N ALA A 411 1.78 -24.09 -0.14
CA ALA A 411 0.73 -24.83 -0.85
C ALA A 411 -0.65 -24.14 -0.74
N ALA A 412 -0.96 -23.55 0.41
CA ALA A 412 -2.20 -22.83 0.63
C ALA A 412 -2.31 -21.59 -0.27
N LEU A 413 -1.26 -20.75 -0.29
CA LEU A 413 -1.24 -19.55 -1.13
C LEU A 413 -1.17 -19.87 -2.62
N ALA A 414 -0.45 -20.92 -3.03
CA ALA A 414 -0.43 -21.38 -4.42
C ALA A 414 -1.85 -21.78 -4.89
N ALA A 415 -2.52 -22.66 -4.15
CA ALA A 415 -3.89 -23.08 -4.47
C ALA A 415 -4.87 -21.90 -4.47
N HIS A 416 -4.70 -20.94 -3.55
CA HIS A 416 -5.54 -19.74 -3.50
C HIS A 416 -5.23 -18.75 -4.63
N SER A 417 -3.98 -18.69 -5.10
CA SER A 417 -3.55 -17.83 -6.22
C SER A 417 -4.07 -18.32 -7.57
N GLU A 418 -4.38 -19.61 -7.70
CA GLU A 418 -4.85 -20.23 -8.94
C GLU A 418 -6.34 -20.03 -9.22
N LEU A 419 -7.14 -19.65 -8.22
CA LEU A 419 -8.57 -19.35 -8.42
C LEU A 419 -8.74 -18.10 -9.31
N ILE A 420 -9.73 -18.07 -10.20
CA ILE A 420 -10.01 -16.93 -11.11
C ILE A 420 -11.06 -16.00 -10.53
#